data_AF-A0A4U1AGA1-F1
#
_entry.id   AF-A0A4U1AGA1-F1
#
_cell.length_a   1.000
_cell.length_b   1.000
_cell.length_c   1.000
_cell.angle_alpha   90.00
_cell.angle_beta   90.00
_cell.angle_gamma   90.00
#
_symmetry.space_group_name_H-M   'P 1'
#
loop_
_entity.id
_entity.type
_entity.pdbx_description
1 polymer ?
#
loop_
_entity_poly.entity_id
_entity_poly.type
_entity_poly.pdbx_seq_one_letter_code
_entity_poly.pdbx_strand_id
1 'polypeptide(L)'
;MLTPQSIKDQEFQTKFRGYEPIEVKAYLELLAEDFFELTEQNRNQAEEIESLLAEKEALQKGKEALANEVKISQENVEGIHAEIQENSKRKDQEIADLKAQLENMTKAAAALEEENASYLEEIATLEQTLASGEGSSMQEQAELEKLRGKIELLEEKNKELKQEGLDFKTTILAAQKFADSLRQSSQEDARKIISEAHAEIEKFRKEAEAELARLPKEIEELKQRKIKVRKDLEKTLYAYLEALEDNLEGDSAAKDDDLTDLFQSIQLPDEAEVDPGDIEKIKTGRT
;
A
#
# COMPACT_ATOMS: atom_id res chain seq x y z
N MET A 1 106.13 30.47 -104.58
CA MET A 1 106.85 30.27 -103.30
C MET A 1 108.33 30.02 -103.53
N LEU A 2 109.02 31.06 -103.94
CA LEU A 2 110.46 31.25 -103.81
C LEU A 2 110.83 31.10 -102.34
N THR A 3 111.81 30.24 -102.05
CA THR A 3 112.35 30.16 -100.69
C THR A 3 113.39 31.26 -100.48
N PRO A 4 113.60 31.75 -99.25
CA PRO A 4 114.70 32.66 -98.93
C PRO A 4 116.07 32.17 -99.45
N GLN A 5 116.27 30.85 -99.48
CA GLN A 5 117.46 30.22 -100.00
C GLN A 5 117.53 30.27 -101.54
N SER A 6 116.42 29.99 -102.23
CA SER A 6 116.30 30.11 -103.69
C SER A 6 116.53 31.55 -104.17
N ILE A 7 116.16 32.56 -103.35
CA ILE A 7 116.42 33.97 -103.67
C ILE A 7 117.90 34.31 -103.60
N LYS A 8 118.59 33.77 -102.60
CA LYS A 8 120.02 33.98 -102.41
C LYS A 8 120.85 33.31 -103.50
N ASP A 9 120.40 32.16 -103.98
CA ASP A 9 121.12 31.32 -104.93
C ASP A 9 120.72 31.59 -106.40
N GLN A 10 119.89 32.61 -106.67
CA GLN A 10 119.41 32.94 -108.01
C GLN A 10 120.54 33.56 -108.89
N GLU A 11 120.84 32.92 -110.01
CA GLU A 11 121.74 33.44 -111.04
C GLU A 11 120.93 34.07 -112.20
N PHE A 12 121.49 35.10 -112.84
CA PHE A 12 120.88 35.80 -113.99
C PHE A 12 121.81 35.78 -115.19
N GLN A 13 121.26 35.70 -116.39
CA GLN A 13 122.01 35.78 -117.64
C GLN A 13 122.66 37.16 -117.80
N THR A 14 123.89 37.20 -118.31
CA THR A 14 124.64 38.45 -118.54
C THR A 14 124.56 38.90 -119.99
N LYS A 15 124.35 40.20 -120.24
CA LYS A 15 124.46 40.85 -121.56
C LYS A 15 125.63 41.85 -121.57
N PHE A 16 125.95 42.43 -122.74
CA PHE A 16 127.02 43.43 -122.83
C PHE A 16 126.73 44.56 -121.83
N ARG A 17 127.52 44.59 -120.75
CA ARG A 17 127.46 45.58 -119.67
C ARG A 17 126.31 45.40 -118.65
N GLY A 18 126.02 44.17 -118.21
CA GLY A 18 125.17 43.91 -117.01
C GLY A 18 124.39 42.60 -117.06
N TYR A 19 123.45 42.41 -116.13
CA TYR A 19 122.46 41.32 -116.17
C TYR A 19 121.36 41.61 -117.19
N GLU A 20 120.70 40.56 -117.68
CA GLU A 20 119.57 40.66 -118.60
C GLU A 20 118.37 41.33 -117.90
N PRO A 21 117.92 42.51 -118.38
CA PRO A 21 116.86 43.26 -117.71
C PRO A 21 115.50 42.53 -117.68
N ILE A 22 115.21 41.70 -118.67
CA ILE A 22 113.92 40.99 -118.79
C ILE A 22 113.82 39.89 -117.73
N GLU A 23 114.87 39.09 -117.59
CA GLU A 23 114.93 37.99 -116.61
C GLU A 23 114.92 38.51 -115.17
N VAL A 24 115.71 39.55 -114.88
CA VAL A 24 115.71 40.21 -113.56
C VAL A 24 114.32 40.77 -113.25
N LYS A 25 113.65 41.40 -114.22
CA LYS A 25 112.32 41.96 -114.01
C LYS A 25 111.27 40.87 -113.76
N ALA A 26 111.27 39.80 -114.55
CA ALA A 26 110.35 38.67 -114.35
C ALA A 26 110.55 38.01 -112.98
N TYR A 27 111.80 37.87 -112.54
CA TYR A 27 112.11 37.35 -111.22
C TYR A 27 111.68 38.30 -110.08
N LEU A 28 111.89 39.60 -110.21
CA LEU A 28 111.44 40.60 -109.24
C LEU A 28 109.91 40.69 -109.17
N GLU A 29 109.20 40.51 -110.30
CA GLU A 29 107.74 40.40 -110.34
C GLU A 29 107.26 39.17 -109.57
N LEU A 30 107.88 38.00 -109.80
CA LEU A 30 107.58 36.77 -109.05
C LEU A 30 107.87 36.92 -107.55
N LEU A 31 109.01 37.54 -107.19
CA LEU A 31 109.37 37.81 -105.81
C LEU A 31 108.38 38.78 -105.14
N ALA A 32 107.93 39.80 -105.86
CA ALA A 32 106.94 40.75 -105.37
C ALA A 32 105.58 40.08 -105.15
N GLU A 33 105.17 39.18 -106.04
CA GLU A 33 103.94 38.38 -105.90
C GLU A 33 104.01 37.45 -104.68
N ASP A 34 105.07 36.65 -104.54
CA ASP A 34 105.25 35.76 -103.38
C ASP A 34 105.36 36.57 -102.05
N PHE A 35 106.00 37.74 -102.06
CA PHE A 35 106.08 38.62 -100.88
C PHE A 35 104.72 39.24 -100.53
N PHE A 36 103.93 39.62 -101.54
CA PHE A 36 102.57 40.09 -101.34
C PHE A 36 101.69 38.99 -100.75
N GLU A 37 101.73 37.77 -101.30
CA GLU A 37 101.01 36.62 -100.76
C GLU A 37 101.38 36.33 -99.30
N LEU A 38 102.68 36.34 -98.97
CA LEU A 38 103.14 36.13 -97.60
C LEU A 38 102.67 37.24 -96.65
N THR A 39 102.65 38.49 -97.12
CA THR A 39 102.18 39.64 -96.32
C THR A 39 100.68 39.56 -96.06
N GLU A 40 99.89 39.22 -97.07
CA GLU A 40 98.45 39.00 -96.92
C GLU A 40 98.16 37.78 -96.03
N GLN A 41 98.93 36.69 -96.14
CA GLN A 41 98.82 35.54 -95.23
C GLN A 41 99.11 35.93 -93.78
N ASN A 42 100.18 36.70 -93.54
CA ASN A 42 100.50 37.19 -92.20
C ASN A 42 99.39 38.11 -91.64
N ARG A 43 98.81 38.96 -92.49
CA ARG A 43 97.68 39.82 -92.11
C ARG A 43 96.46 38.99 -91.73
N ASN A 44 96.07 38.03 -92.58
CA ASN A 44 94.93 37.15 -92.32
C ASN A 44 95.14 36.28 -91.07
N GLN A 45 96.35 35.76 -90.86
CA GLN A 45 96.69 34.99 -89.65
C GLN A 45 96.65 35.87 -88.40
N ALA A 46 97.11 37.12 -88.47
CA ALA A 46 97.04 38.06 -87.35
C ALA A 46 95.57 38.38 -86.98
N GLU A 47 94.72 38.62 -87.99
CA GLU A 47 93.29 38.84 -87.81
C GLU A 47 92.59 37.59 -87.22
N GLU A 48 92.95 36.39 -87.67
CA GLU A 48 92.43 35.13 -87.12
C GLU A 48 92.87 34.92 -85.66
N ILE A 49 94.13 35.18 -85.33
CA ILE A 49 94.64 35.11 -83.96
C ILE A 49 93.89 36.10 -83.06
N GLU A 50 93.67 37.33 -83.53
CA GLU A 50 92.93 38.33 -82.76
C GLU A 50 91.48 37.89 -82.50
N SER A 51 90.79 37.37 -83.52
CA SER A 51 89.43 36.84 -83.37
C SER A 51 89.37 35.66 -82.41
N LEU A 52 90.30 34.70 -82.53
CA LEU A 52 90.36 33.52 -81.66
C LEU A 52 90.68 33.90 -80.20
N LEU A 53 91.52 34.92 -79.99
CA LEU A 53 91.80 35.44 -78.64
C LEU A 53 90.57 36.10 -78.02
N ALA A 54 89.84 36.90 -78.80
CA ALA A 54 88.59 37.52 -78.33
C ALA A 54 87.51 36.47 -77.99
N GLU A 55 87.36 35.45 -78.83
CA GLU A 55 86.45 34.33 -78.55
C GLU A 55 86.86 33.56 -77.30
N LYS A 56 88.15 33.25 -77.14
CA LYS A 56 88.68 32.59 -75.95
C LYS A 56 88.42 33.41 -74.68
N GLU A 57 88.62 34.72 -74.73
CA GLU A 57 88.33 35.61 -73.60
C GLU A 57 86.84 35.63 -73.25
N ALA A 58 85.95 35.70 -74.26
CA ALA A 58 84.51 35.65 -74.05
C ALA A 58 84.05 34.31 -73.46
N LEU A 59 84.56 33.19 -73.97
CA LEU A 59 84.29 31.85 -73.44
C LEU A 59 84.82 31.69 -72.02
N GLN A 60 85.99 32.24 -71.71
CA GLN A 60 86.54 32.19 -70.36
C GLN A 60 85.67 32.99 -69.38
N LYS A 61 85.26 34.21 -69.73
CA LYS A 61 84.33 35.00 -68.91
C LYS A 61 82.99 34.29 -68.71
N GLY A 62 82.44 33.68 -69.77
CA GLY A 62 81.21 32.90 -69.69
C GLY A 62 81.33 31.67 -68.78
N LYS A 63 82.46 30.95 -68.86
CA LYS A 63 82.76 29.80 -67.99
C LYS A 63 82.85 30.21 -66.52
N GLU A 64 83.52 31.33 -66.23
CA GLU A 64 83.65 31.86 -64.87
C GLU A 64 82.30 32.30 -64.30
N ALA A 65 81.46 32.98 -65.10
CA ALA A 65 80.12 33.36 -64.70
C ALA A 65 79.24 32.14 -64.39
N LEU A 66 79.25 31.14 -65.26
CA LEU A 66 78.50 29.89 -65.06
C LEU A 66 78.99 29.12 -63.83
N ALA A 67 80.31 29.07 -63.59
CA ALA A 67 80.88 28.42 -62.41
C ALA A 67 80.40 29.11 -61.11
N ASN A 68 80.34 30.44 -61.10
CA ASN A 68 79.81 31.19 -59.95
C ASN A 68 78.31 30.95 -59.75
N GLU A 69 77.51 30.94 -60.82
CA GLU A 69 76.07 30.67 -60.74
C GLU A 69 75.79 29.26 -60.22
N VAL A 70 76.51 28.26 -60.74
CA VAL A 70 76.41 26.86 -60.26
C VAL A 70 76.76 26.77 -58.78
N LYS A 71 77.82 27.46 -58.34
CA LYS A 71 78.22 27.48 -56.93
C LYS A 71 77.13 28.08 -56.03
N ILE A 72 76.56 29.23 -56.41
CA ILE A 72 75.48 29.87 -55.66
C ILE A 72 74.25 28.96 -55.62
N SER A 73 73.91 28.31 -56.74
CA SER A 73 72.80 27.36 -56.79
C SER A 73 73.03 26.15 -55.89
N GLN A 74 74.25 25.60 -55.85
CA GLN A 74 74.62 24.50 -54.96
C GLN A 74 74.49 24.91 -53.48
N GLU A 75 75.04 26.06 -53.08
CA GLU A 75 74.94 26.57 -51.70
C GLU A 75 73.47 26.79 -51.29
N ASN A 76 72.63 27.30 -52.20
CA ASN A 76 71.20 27.48 -51.95
C ASN A 76 70.46 26.15 -51.79
N VAL A 77 70.75 25.16 -52.65
CA VAL A 77 70.14 23.83 -52.56
C VAL A 77 70.55 23.12 -51.27
N GLU A 78 71.82 23.22 -50.88
CA GLU A 78 72.31 22.68 -49.60
C GLU A 78 71.63 23.35 -48.41
N GLY A 79 71.45 24.68 -48.44
CA GLY A 79 70.73 25.42 -47.40
C GLY A 79 69.27 24.99 -47.27
N ILE A 80 68.54 24.90 -48.40
CA ILE A 80 67.15 24.41 -48.42
C ILE A 80 67.07 22.96 -47.92
N HIS A 81 68.02 22.11 -48.33
CA HIS A 81 68.04 20.72 -47.88
C HIS A 81 68.24 20.60 -46.37
N ALA A 82 69.16 21.40 -45.80
CA ALA A 82 69.39 21.45 -44.36
C ALA A 82 68.14 21.92 -43.60
N GLU A 83 67.48 22.98 -44.07
CA GLU A 83 66.26 23.50 -43.45
C GLU A 83 65.09 22.48 -43.53
N ILE A 84 64.93 21.79 -44.65
CA ILE A 84 63.94 20.71 -44.79
C ILE A 84 64.26 19.58 -43.81
N GLN A 85 65.52 19.19 -43.68
CA GLN A 85 65.94 18.12 -42.79
C GLN A 85 65.69 18.48 -41.31
N GLU A 86 65.97 19.72 -40.91
CA GLU A 86 65.69 20.20 -39.56
C GLU A 86 64.18 20.24 -39.28
N ASN A 87 63.39 20.76 -40.22
CA ASN A 87 61.94 20.78 -40.10
C ASN A 87 61.33 19.38 -40.01
N SER A 88 61.82 18.41 -40.80
CA SER A 88 61.38 17.02 -40.71
C SER A 88 61.71 16.42 -39.34
N LYS A 89 62.93 16.62 -38.82
CA LYS A 89 63.31 16.16 -37.48
C LYS A 89 62.41 16.76 -36.39
N ARG A 90 62.10 18.06 -36.48
CA ARG A 90 61.20 18.73 -35.53
C ARG A 90 59.78 18.11 -35.58
N LYS A 91 59.25 17.89 -36.78
CA LYS A 91 57.94 17.24 -36.96
C LYS A 91 57.93 15.80 -36.44
N ASP A 92 59.00 15.05 -36.66
CA ASP A 92 59.12 13.67 -36.14
C ASP A 92 59.13 13.66 -34.60
N GLN A 93 59.78 14.64 -33.96
CA GLN A 93 59.74 14.84 -32.50
C GLN A 93 58.32 15.19 -32.01
N GLU A 94 57.66 16.16 -32.65
CA GLU A 94 56.28 16.54 -32.31
C GLU A 94 55.31 15.35 -32.46
N ILE A 95 55.46 14.53 -33.51
CA ILE A 95 54.66 13.32 -33.71
C ILE A 95 54.93 12.29 -32.61
N ALA A 96 56.20 12.11 -32.20
CA ALA A 96 56.55 11.20 -31.12
C ALA A 96 55.92 11.65 -29.79
N ASP A 97 55.98 12.94 -29.47
CA ASP A 97 55.40 13.52 -28.25
C ASP A 97 53.88 13.37 -28.24
N LEU A 98 53.21 13.67 -29.37
CA LEU A 98 51.76 13.50 -29.50
C LEU A 98 51.33 12.04 -29.37
N LYS A 99 52.10 11.10 -29.94
CA LYS A 99 51.84 9.66 -29.77
C LYS A 99 51.96 9.23 -28.31
N ALA A 100 52.98 9.71 -27.60
CA ALA A 100 53.16 9.42 -26.17
C ALA A 100 52.00 9.98 -25.33
N GLN A 101 51.54 11.20 -25.64
CA GLN A 101 50.37 11.78 -24.98
C GLN A 101 49.09 10.97 -25.24
N LEU A 102 48.86 10.55 -26.50
CA LEU A 102 47.72 9.69 -26.85
C LEU A 102 47.78 8.34 -26.12
N GLU A 103 48.96 7.72 -26.04
CA GLU A 103 49.14 6.47 -25.29
C GLU A 103 48.82 6.65 -23.79
N ASN A 104 49.23 7.76 -23.19
CA ASN A 104 48.91 8.06 -21.80
C ASN A 104 47.41 8.30 -21.59
N MET A 105 46.76 9.04 -22.49
CA MET A 105 45.31 9.29 -22.42
C MET A 105 44.50 8.01 -22.62
N THR A 106 44.92 7.11 -23.52
CA THR A 106 44.25 5.83 -23.73
C THR A 106 44.39 4.91 -22.51
N LYS A 107 45.55 4.87 -21.86
CA LYS A 107 45.73 4.17 -20.58
C LYS A 107 44.85 4.74 -19.47
N ALA A 108 44.77 6.07 -19.37
CA ALA A 108 43.91 6.73 -18.39
C ALA A 108 42.43 6.44 -18.64
N ALA A 109 41.98 6.45 -19.90
CA ALA A 109 40.62 6.09 -20.27
C ALA A 109 40.28 4.64 -19.91
N ALA A 110 41.18 3.69 -20.20
CA ALA A 110 40.99 2.28 -19.85
C ALA A 110 40.90 2.07 -18.33
N ALA A 111 41.70 2.78 -17.54
CA ALA A 111 41.61 2.72 -16.07
C ALA A 111 40.26 3.26 -15.54
N LEU A 112 39.76 4.35 -16.12
CA LEU A 112 38.43 4.89 -15.78
C LEU A 112 37.30 3.95 -16.20
N GLU A 113 37.43 3.26 -17.34
CA GLU A 113 36.46 2.24 -17.77
C GLU A 113 36.41 1.06 -16.80
N GLU A 114 37.56 0.60 -16.30
CA GLU A 114 37.64 -0.45 -15.29
C GLU A 114 37.02 -0.01 -13.95
N GLU A 115 37.31 1.22 -13.51
CA GLU A 115 36.73 1.80 -12.29
C GLU A 115 35.19 1.91 -12.43
N ASN A 116 34.70 2.42 -13.56
CA ASN A 116 33.26 2.50 -13.84
C ASN A 116 32.58 1.13 -13.87
N ALA A 117 33.24 0.10 -14.40
CA ALA A 117 32.71 -1.26 -14.37
C ALA A 117 32.57 -1.78 -12.93
N SER A 118 33.55 -1.48 -12.06
CA SER A 118 33.47 -1.84 -10.64
C SER A 118 32.33 -1.14 -9.90
N TYR A 119 32.10 0.15 -10.19
CA TYR A 119 30.98 0.89 -9.61
C TYR A 119 29.62 0.36 -10.08
N LEU A 120 29.50 -0.07 -11.35
CA LEU A 120 28.26 -0.68 -11.84
C LEU A 120 27.96 -2.01 -11.14
N GLU A 121 28.99 -2.82 -10.87
CA GLU A 121 28.82 -4.05 -10.09
C GLU A 121 28.41 -3.74 -8.65
N GLU A 122 29.05 -2.77 -7.99
CA GLU A 122 28.69 -2.35 -6.64
C GLU A 122 27.24 -1.83 -6.58
N ILE A 123 26.83 -0.98 -7.52
CA ILE A 123 25.44 -0.50 -7.63
C ILE A 123 24.48 -1.67 -7.79
N ALA A 124 24.77 -2.64 -8.67
CA ALA A 124 23.91 -3.80 -8.86
C ALA A 124 23.75 -4.64 -7.57
N THR A 125 24.83 -4.82 -6.80
CA THR A 125 24.74 -5.51 -5.50
C THR A 125 23.90 -4.73 -4.50
N LEU A 126 24.06 -3.40 -4.44
CA LEU A 126 23.29 -2.53 -3.56
C LEU A 126 21.80 -2.56 -3.92
N GLU A 127 21.46 -2.48 -5.20
CA GLU A 127 20.09 -2.60 -5.69
C GLU A 127 19.46 -3.95 -5.31
N GLN A 128 20.22 -5.05 -5.44
CA GLN A 128 19.74 -6.38 -5.02
C GLN A 128 19.49 -6.44 -3.51
N THR A 129 20.41 -5.89 -2.69
CA THR A 129 20.22 -5.86 -1.23
C THR A 129 19.03 -4.99 -0.83
N LEU A 130 18.84 -3.83 -1.46
CA LEU A 130 17.68 -2.96 -1.25
C LEU A 130 16.38 -3.67 -1.61
N ALA A 131 16.30 -4.29 -2.78
CA ALA A 131 15.12 -5.05 -3.19
C ALA A 131 14.78 -6.19 -2.22
N SER A 132 15.80 -6.90 -1.71
CA SER A 132 15.61 -7.94 -0.70
C SER A 132 15.15 -7.38 0.66
N GLY A 133 15.67 -6.21 1.04
CA GLY A 133 15.28 -5.50 2.25
C GLY A 133 13.84 -4.97 2.19
N GLU A 134 13.44 -4.40 1.05
CA GLU A 134 12.06 -3.97 0.79
C GLU A 134 11.09 -5.14 0.84
N GLY A 135 11.45 -6.29 0.26
CA GLY A 135 10.64 -7.51 0.35
C GLY A 135 10.44 -7.99 1.79
N SER A 136 11.50 -7.94 2.61
CA SER A 136 11.42 -8.29 4.04
C SER A 136 10.56 -7.29 4.81
N SER A 137 10.73 -5.98 4.57
CA SER A 137 9.91 -4.93 5.18
C SER A 137 8.42 -5.07 4.80
N MET A 138 8.11 -5.43 3.55
CA MET A 138 6.72 -5.67 3.14
C MET A 138 6.11 -6.88 3.86
N GLN A 139 6.90 -7.96 4.04
CA GLN A 139 6.46 -9.13 4.80
C GLN A 139 6.19 -8.77 6.27
N GLU A 140 7.10 -8.04 6.91
CA GLU A 140 6.93 -7.57 8.30
C GLU A 140 5.71 -6.66 8.45
N GLN A 141 5.45 -5.76 7.50
CA GLN A 141 4.26 -4.91 7.50
C GLN A 141 2.96 -5.73 7.39
N ALA A 142 2.92 -6.73 6.50
CA ALA A 142 1.77 -7.61 6.36
C ALA A 142 1.52 -8.45 7.62
N GLU A 143 2.57 -8.94 8.28
CA GLU A 143 2.46 -9.65 9.56
C GLU A 143 1.97 -8.74 10.69
N LEU A 144 2.47 -7.50 10.77
CA LEU A 144 2.02 -6.50 11.72
C LEU A 144 0.54 -6.18 11.55
N GLU A 145 0.06 -6.03 10.31
CA GLU A 145 -1.36 -5.79 10.03
C GLU A 145 -2.22 -6.99 10.46
N LYS A 146 -1.77 -8.21 10.17
CA LYS A 146 -2.44 -9.45 10.61
C LYS A 146 -2.49 -9.59 12.13
N LEU A 147 -1.40 -9.25 12.82
CA LEU A 147 -1.34 -9.26 14.28
C LEU A 147 -2.25 -8.18 14.89
N ARG A 148 -2.27 -6.97 14.31
CA ARG A 148 -3.19 -5.89 14.72
C ARG A 148 -4.65 -6.33 14.60
N GLY A 149 -5.05 -6.93 13.47
CA GLY A 149 -6.40 -7.44 13.30
C GLY A 149 -6.76 -8.56 14.30
N LYS A 150 -5.80 -9.42 14.67
CA LYS A 150 -6.00 -10.41 15.73
C LYS A 150 -6.20 -9.78 17.11
N ILE A 151 -5.42 -8.74 17.43
CA ILE A 151 -5.54 -8.02 18.70
C ILE A 151 -6.92 -7.38 18.80
N GLU A 152 -7.38 -6.70 17.75
CA GLU A 152 -8.70 -6.07 17.71
C GLU A 152 -9.83 -7.07 17.94
N LEU A 153 -9.79 -8.22 17.25
CA LEU A 153 -10.80 -9.28 17.43
C LEU A 153 -10.76 -9.91 18.83
N LEU A 154 -9.57 -10.05 19.43
CA LEU A 154 -9.43 -10.52 20.80
C LEU A 154 -9.93 -9.50 21.82
N GLU A 155 -9.69 -8.20 21.58
CA GLU A 155 -10.18 -7.11 22.42
C GLU A 155 -11.70 -7.02 22.39
N GLU A 156 -12.31 -7.16 21.21
CA GLU A 156 -13.77 -7.20 21.04
C GLU A 156 -14.39 -8.37 21.81
N LYS A 157 -13.85 -9.59 21.66
CA LYS A 157 -14.27 -10.76 22.44
C LYS A 157 -14.10 -10.55 23.94
N ASN A 158 -13.00 -9.92 24.37
CA ASN A 158 -12.78 -9.64 25.78
C ASN A 158 -13.82 -8.66 26.34
N LYS A 159 -14.20 -7.67 25.53
CA LYS A 159 -15.23 -6.70 25.88
C LYS A 159 -16.61 -7.36 25.98
N GLU A 160 -16.95 -8.22 25.03
CA GLU A 160 -18.19 -9.01 25.04
C GLU A 160 -18.28 -9.90 26.28
N LEU A 161 -17.25 -10.70 26.56
CA LEU A 161 -17.19 -11.55 27.76
C LEU A 161 -17.29 -10.75 29.06
N LYS A 162 -16.69 -9.56 29.13
CA LYS A 162 -16.82 -8.66 30.29
C LYS A 162 -18.25 -8.16 30.45
N GLN A 163 -18.93 -7.83 29.35
CA GLN A 163 -20.32 -7.39 29.37
C GLN A 163 -21.26 -8.54 29.77
N GLU A 164 -21.07 -9.73 29.20
CA GLU A 164 -21.79 -10.94 29.63
C GLU A 164 -21.58 -11.22 31.13
N GLY A 165 -20.36 -11.05 31.64
CA GLY A 165 -20.07 -11.20 33.06
C GLY A 165 -20.80 -10.18 33.94
N LEU A 166 -20.98 -8.95 33.46
CA LEU A 166 -21.80 -7.93 34.14
C LEU A 166 -23.28 -8.30 34.12
N ASP A 167 -23.82 -8.69 32.96
CA ASP A 167 -25.22 -9.08 32.80
C ASP A 167 -25.54 -10.30 33.67
N PHE A 168 -24.64 -11.28 33.70
CA PHE A 168 -24.74 -12.43 34.58
C PHE A 168 -24.77 -12.02 36.07
N LYS A 169 -23.90 -11.09 36.48
CA LYS A 169 -23.90 -10.54 37.85
C LYS A 169 -25.21 -9.82 38.18
N THR A 170 -25.76 -9.02 37.26
CA THR A 170 -27.06 -8.35 37.49
C THR A 170 -28.20 -9.35 37.60
N THR A 171 -28.18 -10.42 36.80
CA THR A 171 -29.17 -11.51 36.84
C THR A 171 -29.09 -12.27 38.16
N ILE A 172 -27.89 -12.58 38.65
CA ILE A 172 -27.71 -13.19 39.98
C ILE A 172 -28.27 -12.28 41.07
N LEU A 173 -27.99 -10.97 41.02
CA LEU A 173 -28.52 -10.03 41.99
C LEU A 173 -30.04 -9.93 41.94
N ALA A 174 -30.64 -9.97 40.75
CA ALA A 174 -32.10 -10.00 40.58
C ALA A 174 -32.70 -11.29 41.13
N ALA A 175 -32.09 -12.45 40.85
CA ALA A 175 -32.52 -13.74 41.38
C ALA A 175 -32.39 -13.80 42.92
N GLN A 176 -31.30 -13.26 43.48
CA GLN A 176 -31.12 -13.13 44.94
C GLN A 176 -32.20 -12.27 45.56
N LYS A 177 -32.42 -11.06 45.03
CA LYS A 177 -33.50 -10.17 45.49
C LYS A 177 -34.88 -10.83 45.38
N PHE A 178 -35.15 -11.53 44.28
CA PHE A 178 -36.40 -12.26 44.09
C PHE A 178 -36.58 -13.36 45.13
N ALA A 179 -35.53 -14.15 45.41
CA ALA A 179 -35.56 -15.18 46.45
C ALA A 179 -35.79 -14.57 47.84
N ASP A 180 -35.14 -13.45 48.16
CA ASP A 180 -35.33 -12.73 49.42
C ASP A 180 -36.76 -12.16 49.55
N SER A 181 -37.29 -11.53 48.49
CA SER A 181 -38.67 -11.02 48.46
C SER A 181 -39.70 -12.15 48.56
N LEU A 182 -39.49 -13.27 47.87
CA LEU A 182 -40.35 -14.45 47.96
C LEU A 182 -40.34 -15.03 49.37
N ARG A 183 -39.16 -15.09 50.01
CA ARG A 183 -39.03 -15.54 51.40
C ARG A 183 -39.76 -14.60 52.36
N GLN A 184 -39.64 -13.29 52.18
CA GLN A 184 -40.37 -12.30 52.98
C GLN A 184 -41.89 -12.42 52.79
N SER A 185 -42.38 -12.46 51.54
CA SER A 185 -43.82 -12.56 51.29
C SER A 185 -44.39 -13.87 51.84
N SER A 186 -43.67 -14.99 51.66
CA SER A 186 -44.07 -16.28 52.22
C SER A 186 -44.14 -16.26 53.76
N GLN A 187 -43.24 -15.52 54.42
CA GLN A 187 -43.31 -15.31 55.87
C GLN A 187 -44.50 -14.44 56.28
N GLU A 188 -44.80 -13.37 55.53
CA GLU A 188 -45.95 -12.51 55.77
C GLU A 188 -47.27 -13.25 55.56
N ASP A 189 -47.40 -14.02 54.48
CA ASP A 189 -48.58 -14.81 54.17
C ASP A 189 -48.78 -15.94 55.20
N ALA A 190 -47.71 -16.62 55.61
CA ALA A 190 -47.78 -17.60 56.69
C ALA A 190 -48.24 -16.95 58.02
N ARG A 191 -47.76 -15.73 58.33
CA ARG A 191 -48.21 -14.97 59.50
C ARG A 191 -49.69 -14.59 59.40
N LYS A 192 -50.17 -14.18 58.23
CA LYS A 192 -51.60 -13.88 58.01
C LYS A 192 -52.46 -15.11 58.19
N ILE A 193 -52.10 -16.25 57.60
CA ILE A 193 -52.81 -17.53 57.74
C ILE A 193 -52.93 -17.90 59.22
N ILE A 194 -51.85 -17.80 59.99
CA ILE A 194 -51.88 -18.08 61.44
C ILE A 194 -52.79 -17.09 62.17
N SER A 195 -52.71 -15.79 61.84
CA SER A 195 -53.55 -14.75 62.45
C SER A 195 -55.04 -14.95 62.15
N GLU A 196 -55.38 -15.31 60.91
CA GLU A 196 -56.75 -15.60 60.47
C GLU A 196 -57.27 -16.86 61.16
N ALA A 197 -56.48 -17.93 61.21
CA ALA A 197 -56.83 -19.14 61.94
C ALA A 197 -57.08 -18.86 63.43
N HIS A 198 -56.23 -18.05 64.07
CA HIS A 198 -56.46 -17.62 65.46
C HIS A 198 -57.76 -16.81 65.61
N ALA A 199 -58.05 -15.90 64.68
CA ALA A 199 -59.28 -15.10 64.73
C ALA A 199 -60.54 -15.96 64.52
N GLU A 200 -60.50 -16.93 63.60
CA GLU A 200 -61.57 -17.91 63.40
C GLU A 200 -61.78 -18.79 64.63
N ILE A 201 -60.70 -19.28 65.25
CA ILE A 201 -60.76 -20.04 66.50
C ILE A 201 -61.41 -19.20 67.62
N GLU A 202 -61.00 -17.95 67.78
CA GLU A 202 -61.58 -17.03 68.77
C GLU A 202 -63.06 -16.74 68.49
N LYS A 203 -63.45 -16.61 67.22
CA LYS A 203 -64.86 -16.45 66.83
C LYS A 203 -65.67 -17.69 67.18
N PHE A 204 -65.19 -18.88 66.79
CA PHE A 204 -65.83 -20.15 67.10
C PHE A 204 -65.95 -20.37 68.61
N ARG A 205 -64.93 -20.00 69.37
CA ARG A 205 -64.95 -20.05 70.83
C ARG A 205 -66.01 -19.13 71.43
N LYS A 206 -66.12 -17.88 70.95
CA LYS A 206 -67.17 -16.93 71.39
C LYS A 206 -68.56 -17.44 71.05
N GLU A 207 -68.76 -17.99 69.85
CA GLU A 207 -70.04 -18.60 69.45
C GLU A 207 -70.39 -19.79 70.34
N ALA A 208 -69.43 -20.68 70.59
CA ALA A 208 -69.61 -21.81 71.50
C ALA A 208 -69.91 -21.36 72.94
N GLU A 209 -69.21 -20.35 73.47
CA GLU A 209 -69.47 -19.78 74.80
C GLU A 209 -70.88 -19.13 74.88
N ALA A 210 -71.32 -18.46 73.82
CA ALA A 210 -72.67 -17.87 73.74
C ALA A 210 -73.77 -18.94 73.70
N GLU A 211 -73.59 -20.01 72.92
CA GLU A 211 -74.47 -21.19 72.89
C GLU A 211 -74.53 -21.86 74.28
N LEU A 212 -73.38 -22.07 74.92
CA LEU A 212 -73.28 -22.66 76.27
C LEU A 212 -73.98 -21.80 77.33
N ALA A 213 -73.99 -20.48 77.18
CA ALA A 213 -74.71 -19.56 78.06
C ALA A 213 -76.23 -19.50 77.77
N ARG A 214 -76.64 -19.78 76.53
CA ARG A 214 -78.05 -19.80 76.09
C ARG A 214 -78.78 -21.07 76.50
N LEU A 215 -78.13 -22.23 76.39
CA LEU A 215 -78.71 -23.55 76.71
C LEU A 215 -79.35 -23.62 78.11
N PRO A 216 -78.74 -23.14 79.21
CA PRO A 216 -79.36 -23.14 80.53
C PRO A 216 -80.63 -22.30 80.60
N LYS A 217 -80.66 -21.14 79.92
CA LYS A 217 -81.84 -20.26 79.87
C LYS A 217 -82.98 -20.94 79.11
N GLU A 218 -82.69 -21.57 77.97
CA GLU A 218 -83.69 -22.32 77.22
C GLU A 218 -84.20 -23.54 77.98
N ILE A 219 -83.33 -24.25 78.71
CA ILE A 219 -83.73 -25.35 79.59
C ILE A 219 -84.68 -24.84 80.68
N GLU A 220 -84.41 -23.69 81.29
CA GLU A 220 -85.27 -23.12 82.31
C GLU A 220 -86.61 -22.65 81.73
N GLU A 221 -86.62 -21.98 80.58
CA GLU A 221 -87.85 -21.61 79.87
C GLU A 221 -88.69 -22.84 79.51
N LEU A 222 -88.07 -23.92 79.01
CA LEU A 222 -88.76 -25.17 78.70
C LEU A 222 -89.32 -25.84 79.96
N LYS A 223 -88.59 -25.82 81.08
CA LYS A 223 -89.10 -26.30 82.38
C LYS A 223 -90.31 -25.49 82.83
N GLN A 224 -90.26 -24.17 82.75
CA GLN A 224 -91.40 -23.29 83.08
C GLN A 224 -92.60 -23.56 82.17
N ARG A 225 -92.36 -23.75 80.86
CA ARG A 225 -93.40 -24.11 79.89
C ARG A 225 -94.04 -25.46 80.21
N LYS A 226 -93.24 -26.46 80.60
CA LYS A 226 -93.72 -27.76 81.09
C LYS A 226 -94.59 -27.63 82.35
N ILE A 227 -94.16 -26.83 83.32
CA ILE A 227 -94.94 -26.58 84.55
C ILE A 227 -96.27 -25.92 84.20
N LYS A 228 -96.26 -24.92 83.31
CA LYS A 228 -97.45 -24.21 82.87
C LYS A 228 -98.45 -25.14 82.18
N VAL A 229 -97.99 -25.91 81.21
CA VAL A 229 -98.83 -26.92 80.52
C VAL A 229 -99.41 -27.94 81.51
N ARG A 230 -98.63 -28.38 82.50
CA ARG A 230 -99.12 -29.30 83.53
C ARG A 230 -100.24 -28.69 84.38
N LYS A 231 -100.09 -27.43 84.80
CA LYS A 231 -101.14 -26.69 85.53
C LYS A 231 -102.39 -26.46 84.68
N ASP A 232 -102.22 -26.15 83.41
CA ASP A 232 -103.34 -25.96 82.47
C ASP A 232 -104.09 -27.29 82.27
N LEU A 233 -103.37 -28.42 82.25
CA LEU A 233 -103.95 -29.78 82.21
C LEU A 233 -104.69 -30.15 83.51
N GLU A 234 -104.10 -29.83 84.68
CA GLU A 234 -104.78 -30.01 85.98
C GLU A 234 -106.09 -29.22 86.02
N LYS A 235 -106.09 -27.94 85.59
CA LYS A 235 -107.30 -27.12 85.51
C LYS A 235 -108.37 -27.73 84.61
N THR A 236 -107.98 -28.23 83.44
CA THR A 236 -108.94 -28.87 82.52
C THR A 236 -109.50 -30.17 83.10
N LEU A 237 -108.70 -30.96 83.80
CA LEU A 237 -109.17 -32.17 84.49
C LEU A 237 -110.12 -31.86 85.66
N TYR A 238 -109.83 -30.82 86.45
CA TYR A 238 -110.75 -30.35 87.51
C TYR A 238 -112.09 -29.88 86.92
N ALA A 239 -112.06 -29.13 85.82
CA ALA A 239 -113.28 -28.70 85.13
C ALA A 239 -114.13 -29.89 84.63
N TYR A 240 -113.50 -30.98 84.19
CA TYR A 240 -114.23 -32.20 83.80
C TYR A 240 -114.77 -33.00 84.99
N LEU A 241 -114.10 -32.98 86.14
CA LEU A 241 -114.56 -33.63 87.37
C LEU A 241 -115.77 -32.92 87.98
N GLU A 242 -115.76 -31.58 87.98
CA GLU A 242 -116.88 -30.74 88.44
C GLU A 242 -118.13 -30.93 87.57
N ALA A 243 -117.98 -31.09 86.25
CA ALA A 243 -119.07 -31.38 85.34
C ALA A 243 -119.74 -32.77 85.52
N LEU A 244 -119.08 -33.71 86.21
CA LEU A 244 -119.61 -35.06 86.46
C LEU A 244 -120.33 -35.19 87.81
N GLU A 245 -120.06 -34.31 88.77
CA GLU A 245 -120.69 -34.34 90.09
C GLU A 245 -122.08 -33.67 90.11
N ASP A 246 -122.40 -32.79 89.15
CA ASP A 246 -123.62 -31.95 89.16
C ASP A 246 -124.85 -32.50 88.38
N ASN A 247 -124.80 -33.69 87.78
CA ASN A 247 -125.88 -34.18 86.88
C ASN A 247 -126.61 -35.47 87.29
N LEU A 248 -126.73 -35.74 88.60
CA LEU A 248 -127.55 -36.83 89.15
C LEU A 248 -128.49 -36.31 90.26
N GLU A 249 -129.60 -35.66 89.89
CA GLU A 249 -130.94 -35.68 90.56
C GLU A 249 -131.86 -34.50 90.12
N GLY A 250 -133.00 -34.78 89.45
CA GLY A 250 -134.21 -33.91 89.51
C GLY A 250 -134.78 -33.26 88.23
N ASP A 251 -135.74 -33.96 87.61
CA ASP A 251 -137.05 -33.56 87.04
C ASP A 251 -137.32 -32.28 86.18
N SER A 252 -138.24 -32.52 85.22
CA SER A 252 -139.23 -31.65 84.58
C SER A 252 -138.96 -30.98 83.21
N ALA A 253 -139.87 -31.36 82.30
CA ALA A 253 -140.20 -30.88 80.97
C ALA A 253 -140.09 -29.37 80.71
N ALA A 254 -139.49 -28.98 79.58
CA ALA A 254 -140.17 -28.57 78.34
C ALA A 254 -139.22 -27.80 77.41
N LYS A 255 -139.33 -28.08 76.10
CA LYS A 255 -139.23 -27.21 74.89
C LYS A 255 -138.54 -25.84 75.05
N ASP A 256 -137.71 -25.35 74.14
CA ASP A 256 -137.72 -25.37 72.67
C ASP A 256 -136.32 -24.89 72.19
N ASP A 257 -136.09 -25.07 70.89
CA ASP A 257 -135.18 -24.29 70.01
C ASP A 257 -133.66 -24.38 70.25
N ASP A 258 -132.93 -25.04 69.35
CA ASP A 258 -132.40 -24.51 68.07
C ASP A 258 -130.95 -24.06 68.27
N LEU A 259 -130.18 -24.05 67.17
CA LEU A 259 -128.72 -23.86 67.04
C LEU A 259 -127.95 -25.15 66.75
N THR A 260 -128.25 -25.73 65.60
CA THR A 260 -127.38 -25.67 64.41
C THR A 260 -126.03 -24.95 64.61
N ASP A 261 -124.93 -25.56 64.12
CA ASP A 261 -123.58 -25.01 63.89
C ASP A 261 -122.47 -25.15 64.96
N LEU A 262 -122.15 -26.37 65.40
CA LEU A 262 -120.83 -26.58 66.04
C LEU A 262 -120.18 -27.96 65.85
N PHE A 263 -120.36 -28.58 64.68
CA PHE A 263 -119.54 -29.73 64.31
C PHE A 263 -119.13 -29.68 62.83
N GLN A 264 -118.07 -28.92 62.57
CA GLN A 264 -117.22 -29.14 61.42
C GLN A 264 -115.76 -29.30 61.85
N SER A 265 -115.14 -30.31 61.25
CA SER A 265 -113.70 -30.52 61.07
C SER A 265 -112.90 -31.17 62.21
N ILE A 266 -113.19 -32.47 62.46
CA ILE A 266 -112.12 -33.44 62.70
C ILE A 266 -112.40 -34.70 61.89
N GLN A 267 -111.66 -34.88 60.80
CA GLN A 267 -111.24 -36.19 60.26
C GLN A 267 -109.75 -36.08 59.93
N LEU A 268 -108.96 -36.88 60.64
CA LEU A 268 -107.64 -37.38 60.23
C LEU A 268 -107.87 -38.78 59.63
N PRO A 269 -106.88 -39.38 58.94
CA PRO A 269 -106.02 -38.91 57.85
C PRO A 269 -106.15 -39.88 56.63
N ASP A 270 -105.45 -39.63 55.51
CA ASP A 270 -104.60 -40.66 54.89
C ASP A 270 -103.82 -40.15 53.66
N GLU A 271 -102.69 -40.85 53.49
CA GLU A 271 -101.61 -40.76 52.52
C GLU A 271 -102.03 -40.59 51.05
N ALA A 272 -101.27 -39.79 50.30
CA ALA A 272 -100.61 -40.23 49.06
C ALA A 272 -99.90 -39.05 48.37
N GLU A 273 -98.61 -39.28 48.12
CA GLU A 273 -97.85 -38.90 46.91
C GLU A 273 -97.94 -37.47 46.36
N VAL A 274 -96.80 -36.76 46.45
CA VAL A 274 -96.29 -36.03 45.28
C VAL A 274 -94.78 -36.26 45.13
N ASP A 275 -94.47 -36.73 43.93
CA ASP A 275 -93.23 -37.11 43.22
C ASP A 275 -92.40 -35.85 42.79
N PRO A 276 -91.17 -35.94 42.21
CA PRO A 276 -90.00 -35.22 42.70
C PRO A 276 -89.32 -34.43 41.56
N GLY A 277 -89.58 -33.14 41.43
CA GLY A 277 -89.02 -32.37 40.33
C GLY A 277 -88.82 -30.93 40.71
N ASP A 278 -87.66 -30.62 41.28
CA ASP A 278 -86.93 -29.35 41.08
C ASP A 278 -85.54 -29.43 41.73
N ILE A 279 -84.78 -30.46 41.34
CA ILE A 279 -83.33 -30.43 41.41
C ILE A 279 -82.86 -30.28 39.96
N GLU A 280 -82.59 -29.07 39.51
CA GLU A 280 -81.53 -28.75 38.53
C GLU A 280 -81.49 -27.25 38.20
N LYS A 281 -80.55 -26.54 38.82
CA LYS A 281 -79.84 -25.39 38.21
C LYS A 281 -78.54 -25.13 38.99
N ILE A 282 -77.70 -26.17 39.08
CA ILE A 282 -76.27 -26.03 39.41
C ILE A 282 -75.50 -26.42 38.15
N LYS A 283 -75.14 -25.43 37.33
CA LYS A 283 -73.94 -25.33 36.48
C LYS A 283 -74.17 -24.32 35.35
N THR A 284 -73.72 -23.08 35.56
CA THR A 284 -73.12 -22.22 34.51
C THR A 284 -72.44 -21.03 35.18
N GLY A 285 -71.13 -20.91 35.00
CA GLY A 285 -70.35 -19.80 35.54
C GLY A 285 -68.85 -20.08 35.54
N ARG A 286 -68.32 -20.47 34.37
CA ARG A 286 -66.89 -20.55 34.09
C ARG A 286 -66.47 -19.19 33.57
N THR A 287 -65.57 -18.53 34.28
CA THR A 287 -64.59 -17.56 33.76
C THR A 287 -63.28 -17.90 34.40
#